data_AF-A0A7V1IDE7-F1
#
_entry.id   AF-A0A7V1IDE7-F1
#
_cell.length_a   1.000
_cell.length_b   1.000
_cell.length_c   1.000
_cell.angle_alpha   90.00
_cell.angle_beta   90.00
_cell.angle_gamma   90.00
#
_symmetry.space_group_name_H-M   'P 1'
#
loop_
_entity.id
_entity.type
_entity.pdbx_description
1 polymer ?
#
loop_
_entity_poly.entity_id
_entity_poly.type
_entity_poly.pdbx_seq_one_letter_code
_entity_poly.pdbx_strand_id
1 'polypeptide(L)' 'MSEGAAGDGRRLSRLRGENLVKIYGRRKVVSDVTVKIVQKEIVGLLGPNGAGKTTT' A
#
# COMPACT_ATOMS: atom_id res chain seq x y z
N MET A 1 19.03 10.23 -0.19
CA MET A 1 18.49 9.94 -1.54
C MET A 1 17.35 10.90 -1.81
N SER A 2 17.66 12.01 -2.47
CA SER A 2 16.73 13.09 -2.84
C SER A 2 16.22 12.85 -4.26
N GLU A 3 14.92 12.65 -4.44
CA GLU A 3 14.33 12.64 -5.78
C GLU A 3 13.81 14.06 -6.08
N GLY A 4 14.51 14.75 -6.99
CA GLY A 4 14.22 16.12 -7.38
C GLY A 4 12.84 16.29 -8.01
N ALA A 5 12.33 17.52 -7.89
CA ALA A 5 11.13 17.97 -8.58
C ALA A 5 11.36 17.96 -10.10
N ALA A 6 10.79 16.96 -10.78
CA ALA A 6 10.74 16.93 -12.23
C ALA A 6 9.47 17.66 -12.71
N GLY A 7 9.69 18.67 -13.57
CA GLY A 7 8.68 19.44 -14.28
C GLY A 7 7.80 18.59 -15.21
N ASP A 8 6.80 19.28 -15.77
CA ASP A 8 5.64 18.77 -16.50
C ASP A 8 5.95 17.76 -17.62
N GLY A 9 5.96 16.47 -17.25
CA GLY A 9 5.89 15.33 -18.14
C GLY A 9 5.16 14.20 -17.43
N ARG A 10 3.83 14.37 -17.25
CA ARG A 10 2.88 13.46 -16.54
C ARG A 10 3.56 12.42 -15.63
N ARG A 11 4.05 12.87 -14.47
CA ARG A 11 4.47 11.94 -13.41
C ARG A 11 3.26 11.07 -13.07
N LEU A 12 3.37 9.77 -13.33
CA LEU A 12 2.32 8.83 -12.95
C LEU A 12 2.09 8.96 -11.45
N SER A 13 0.83 9.17 -11.06
CA SER A 13 0.47 9.27 -9.65
C SER A 13 0.86 7.97 -8.94
N ARG A 14 1.24 8.05 -7.67
CA ARG A 14 1.63 6.87 -6.88
C ARG A 14 0.85 6.87 -5.57
N LEU A 15 0.26 5.74 -5.22
CA LEU A 15 -0.28 5.49 -3.89
C LEU A 15 0.82 4.88 -3.03
N ARG A 16 1.05 5.45 -1.84
CA ARG A 16 2.05 4.95 -0.88
C ARG A 16 1.39 4.83 0.49
N GLY A 17 1.62 3.70 1.14
CA GLY A 17 1.31 3.49 2.55
C GLY A 17 2.55 2.92 3.23
N GLU A 18 2.90 3.42 4.40
CA GLU A 18 4.09 3.01 5.14
C GLU A 18 3.69 2.51 6.51
N ASN A 19 4.32 1.41 6.93
CA ASN A 19 4.16 0.82 8.26
C ASN A 19 2.67 0.65 8.64
N LEU A 20 1.85 0.23 7.68
CA LEU A 20 0.40 0.12 7.85
C LEU A 20 0.10 -0.93 8.92
N VAL A 21 -0.74 -0.54 9.86
CA VAL A 21 -1.27 -1.41 10.92
C VAL A 21 -2.78 -1.30 10.90
N LYS A 22 -3.46 -2.43 10.96
CA LYS A 22 -4.91 -2.50 11.10
C LYS A 22 -5.28 -3.45 12.23
N ILE A 23 -6.14 -2.97 13.12
CA ILE A 23 -6.61 -3.70 14.29
C ILE A 23 -8.13 -3.72 14.26
N TYR A 24 -8.71 -4.90 14.47
CA TYR A 24 -10.15 -5.09 14.70
C TYR A 24 -10.34 -5.71 16.08
N GLY A 25 -11.03 -4.98 16.97
CA GLY A 25 -11.15 -5.37 18.37
C GLY A 25 -9.78 -5.57 19.01
N ARG A 26 -9.49 -6.80 19.46
CA ARG A 26 -8.22 -7.17 20.07
C ARG A 26 -7.21 -7.78 19.08
N ARG A 27 -7.57 -7.94 17.80
CA ARG A 27 -6.75 -8.64 16.81
C ARG A 27 -6.10 -7.65 15.85
N LYS A 28 -4.77 -7.69 15.78
CA LYS A 28 -4.01 -7.05 14.70
C LYS A 28 -4.07 -7.91 13.45
N VAL A 29 -4.70 -7.40 12.38
CA VAL A 29 -4.88 -8.13 11.10
C VAL A 29 -3.89 -7.70 10.02
N VAL A 30 -3.33 -6.49 10.15
CA VAL A 30 -2.21 -6.00 9.34
C VAL A 30 -1.17 -5.45 10.31
N SER A 31 0.09 -5.83 10.14
CA SER A 31 1.19 -5.37 10.99
C SER A 31 2.38 -4.99 10.14
N ASP A 32 2.77 -3.71 10.20
CA ASP A 32 3.99 -3.18 9.60
C ASP A 32 4.10 -3.44 8.08
N VAL A 33 3.04 -3.12 7.36
CA VAL A 33 2.98 -3.33 5.90
C VAL A 33 3.26 -2.02 5.16
N THR A 34 4.27 -2.03 4.30
CA THR A 34 4.56 -0.92 3.39
C THR A 34 4.17 -1.29 1.97
N VAL A 35 3.39 -0.43 1.30
CA VAL A 35 2.90 -0.63 -0.08
C VAL A 35 3.17 0.61 -0.93
N LYS A 36 3.48 0.38 -2.20
CA LYS A 36 3.63 1.40 -3.23
C LYS A 36 2.98 0.89 -4.51
N ILE A 37 2.04 1.66 -5.05
CA ILE A 37 1.34 1.34 -6.30
C ILE A 37 1.51 2.52 -7.23
N VAL A 38 1.95 2.29 -8.46
CA VAL A 38 2.07 3.30 -9.50
C VAL A 38 0.79 3.30 -10.36
N GLN A 39 0.39 4.47 -10.84
CA GLN A 39 -0.77 4.59 -11.73
C GLN A 39 -0.64 3.65 -12.93
N LYS A 40 -1.75 3.00 -13.29
CA LYS A 40 -1.88 1.99 -14.36
C LYS A 40 -1.30 0.61 -14.03
N GLU A 41 -0.90 0.34 -12.79
CA GLU A 41 -0.57 -1.01 -12.34
C GLU A 41 -1.81 -1.76 -11.85
N ILE A 42 -1.86 -3.06 -12.15
CA ILE A 42 -2.83 -3.99 -11.56
C ILE A 42 -2.08 -4.78 -10.48
N VAL A 43 -2.60 -4.78 -9.26
CA VAL A 43 -2.00 -5.51 -8.13
C VAL A 43 -2.97 -6.55 -7.60
N GLY A 44 -2.46 -7.75 -7.30
CA GLY A 44 -3.21 -8.82 -6.63
C GLY A 44 -2.71 -9.01 -5.20
N LEU A 45 -3.63 -9.10 -4.24
CA LEU A 45 -3.32 -9.46 -2.86
C LEU A 45 -3.65 -10.95 -2.64
N LEU A 46 -2.63 -11.78 -2.39
CA LEU A 46 -2.75 -13.22 -2.16
C LEU A 46 -2.33 -13.60 -0.74
N GLY A 47 -2.93 -14.68 -0.21
CA GLY A 47 -2.68 -15.16 1.15
C GLY A 47 -3.85 -15.96 1.74
N PRO A 48 -3.65 -16.66 2.86
CA PRO A 48 -4.67 -17.49 3.50
C PRO A 48 -5.84 -16.66 4.08
N ASN A 49 -6.94 -17.32 4.45
CA ASN A 49 -8.10 -16.66 5.08
C ASN A 49 -7.68 -15.96 6.38
N GLY A 50 -8.16 -14.73 6.58
CA GLY A 50 -7.81 -13.92 7.76
C GLY A 50 -6.45 -13.21 7.72
N ALA A 51 -5.74 -13.24 6.58
CA ALA A 51 -4.46 -12.53 6.39
C ALA A 51 -4.58 -11.01 6.13
N GLY A 52 -5.80 -10.44 6.20
CA GLY A 52 -6.01 -9.00 5.97
C GLY A 52 -6.19 -8.58 4.51
N LYS A 53 -6.35 -9.53 3.57
CA LYS A 53 -6.59 -9.25 2.14
C LYS A 53 -7.85 -8.39 1.89
N THR A 54 -8.93 -8.74 2.58
CA THR A 54 -10.17 -7.97 2.62
C THR A 54 -10.27 -7.36 4.01
N THR A 55 -10.31 -6.04 4.05
CA THR A 55 -10.32 -5.23 5.25
C THR A 55 -11.38 -4.16 5.02
N THR A 56 -12.63 -4.40 5.43
CA THR A 56 -13.73 -3.42 5.39
C THR A 56 -13.66 -2.47 6.58
#